data_AF-A0AAV2TVF0-F1
#
_entry.id   AF-A0AAV2TVF0-F1
#
_cell.length_a   1.000
_cell.length_b   1.000
_cell.length_c   1.000
_cell.angle_alpha   90.00
_cell.angle_beta   90.00
_cell.angle_gamma   90.00
#
_symmetry.space_group_name_H-M   'P 1'
#
loop_
_entity.id
_entity.type
_entity.pdbx_description
1 polymer ?
#
loop_
_entity_poly.entity_id
_entity_poly.type
_entity_poly.pdbx_seq_one_letter_code
_entity_poly.pdbx_strand_id
1 'polypeptide(L)'
;MEEGFLTTSDSLTPDGLSTSANAVDNFFLRNIAKTKGSEQANPLKPANRAPFNADHFSLKSVASVTSKTVLARPLSSERRATSFARCVVTPTTSATSSECYMNSRTPPSSNGQGQRISIGSDVSVRTARSMRCLFRSVRLMQLRIVTILKVVLCIVLITPVSFVTFITWTNTSVKDGEGLKPNDLIIDSFIELIYPYKISREELEFPLAFSVLIYKDIERAIRLLLAVYRSHNFYCIHVDLHSSENYFKVIKEFAKWLGPNVFVVPTAQRVYVKWGQMSTVHADLICSKLLLNASSKWKYWINLTGHEFPLRTNWELVAALKAMNNTNLAFGNRTPKEPWRLPPPSLLPFKITWMKGSVHVAVRREFVDYMNNSPRAIALLQALTDWEQISRRKVFADEQFFATLNHNPTVFPIPGAYLGSNSSELLNPLITRWKVWEFEHLPCGSGHWQRNICMLGMADLPRLKKSGHLFANKFIPEVDPVAYDELERTIRDRVIREAETGHLNVNFHPEFYSALEISKNHI
;
A
#
# COMPACT_ATOMS: atom_id res chain seq x y z
N MET A 1 -1.84 -23.50 66.10
CA MET A 1 -1.42 -22.58 67.18
C MET A 1 -1.40 -21.19 66.54
N GLU A 2 -2.54 -20.51 66.39
CA GLU A 2 -3.28 -19.75 67.45
C GLU A 2 -2.30 -18.80 68.17
N GLU A 3 -2.48 -17.48 68.30
CA GLU A 3 -3.59 -16.51 68.20
C GLU A 3 -2.95 -15.15 67.79
N GLY A 4 -3.57 -13.99 67.60
CA GLY A 4 -4.85 -13.43 67.97
C GLY A 4 -4.77 -11.90 67.85
N PHE A 5 -5.86 -11.33 67.32
CA PHE A 5 -6.31 -9.94 67.27
C PHE A 5 -5.84 -8.97 68.38
N LEU A 6 -5.67 -7.68 68.03
CA LEU A 6 -6.59 -6.61 68.48
C LEU A 6 -6.31 -5.24 67.86
N THR A 7 -7.41 -4.62 67.47
CA THR A 7 -7.67 -3.29 66.93
C THR A 7 -7.77 -2.22 68.01
N THR A 8 -7.40 -0.96 67.74
CA THR A 8 -8.21 0.22 68.14
C THR A 8 -7.94 1.42 67.22
N SER A 9 -9.05 2.01 66.80
CA SER A 9 -9.27 3.27 66.10
C SER A 9 -8.97 4.49 66.96
N ASP A 10 -8.57 5.60 66.34
CA ASP A 10 -9.01 6.94 66.77
C ASP A 10 -9.06 7.90 65.57
N SER A 11 -10.15 8.65 65.53
CA SER A 11 -10.60 9.56 64.48
C SER A 11 -10.34 11.01 64.86
N LEU A 12 -9.66 11.80 64.01
CA LEU A 12 -9.71 13.26 64.01
C LEU A 12 -9.52 13.82 62.59
N THR A 13 -10.47 14.66 62.16
CA THR A 13 -10.38 15.67 61.08
C THR A 13 -10.97 16.98 61.64
N PRO A 14 -10.91 18.16 60.97
CA PRO A 14 -10.23 18.56 59.73
C PRO A 14 -9.43 19.90 59.83
N ASP A 15 -8.87 20.30 58.68
CA ASP A 15 -8.43 21.65 58.25
C ASP A 15 -6.93 22.03 58.34
N GLY A 16 -6.34 22.33 57.16
CA GLY A 16 -5.14 23.17 57.04
C GLY A 16 -4.10 22.84 55.95
N LEU A 17 -4.45 22.96 54.67
CA LEU A 17 -3.63 23.34 53.49
C LEU A 17 -2.23 22.70 53.19
N SER A 18 -2.20 21.97 52.06
CA SER A 18 -1.35 22.23 50.85
C SER A 18 0.17 21.91 50.95
N THR A 19 0.92 21.44 49.95
CA THR A 19 0.80 21.17 48.51
C THR A 19 2.06 20.35 48.10
N SER A 20 1.94 19.25 47.36
CA SER A 20 3.00 18.77 46.44
C SER A 20 2.52 17.62 45.53
N ALA A 21 1.69 17.95 44.55
CA ALA A 21 1.43 17.08 43.41
C ALA A 21 1.19 17.98 42.20
N ASN A 22 2.28 18.39 41.54
CA ASN A 22 2.26 19.06 40.24
C ASN A 22 3.68 19.14 39.69
N ALA A 23 4.10 18.12 38.95
CA ALA A 23 5.36 18.16 38.20
C ALA A 23 5.30 17.25 36.96
N VAL A 24 4.25 17.34 36.14
CA VAL A 24 4.29 16.81 34.74
C VAL A 24 3.52 17.70 33.74
N ASP A 25 2.59 18.57 34.15
CA ASP A 25 1.68 19.26 33.21
C ASP A 25 2.11 20.66 32.69
N ASN A 26 3.31 21.15 33.00
CA ASN A 26 3.65 22.57 32.73
C ASN A 26 4.37 22.88 31.41
N PHE A 27 4.46 21.95 30.46
CA PHE A 27 5.14 22.24 29.17
C PHE A 27 4.18 22.51 27.99
N PHE A 28 2.89 22.14 28.07
CA PHE A 28 1.99 22.19 26.92
C PHE A 28 0.97 23.36 26.88
N LEU A 29 0.85 24.18 27.93
CA LEU A 29 -0.21 25.19 28.03
C LEU A 29 0.23 26.65 27.79
N ARG A 30 1.47 26.92 27.34
CA ARG A 30 1.94 28.31 27.16
C ARG A 30 1.78 28.94 25.77
N ASN A 31 1.24 28.25 24.77
CA ASN A 31 1.13 28.81 23.41
C ASN A 31 -0.28 28.85 22.79
N ILE A 32 -1.35 28.74 23.59
CA ILE A 32 -2.73 28.88 23.09
C ILE A 32 -3.48 29.91 23.94
N ALA A 33 -3.02 31.16 23.91
CA ALA A 33 -3.79 32.29 24.41
C ALA A 33 -3.31 33.58 23.71
N LYS A 34 -3.75 33.77 22.46
CA LYS A 34 -3.87 35.08 21.80
C LYS A 34 -4.49 34.89 20.40
N THR A 35 -5.82 34.86 20.36
CA THR A 35 -6.69 35.48 19.34
C THR A 35 -8.14 35.12 19.66
N LYS A 36 -8.85 36.02 20.38
CA LYS A 36 -10.31 36.08 20.44
C LYS A 36 -10.72 37.38 19.73
N GLY A 37 -11.59 37.26 18.74
CA GLY A 37 -12.48 38.31 18.21
C GLY A 37 -13.66 37.56 17.57
N SER A 38 -14.81 37.48 18.26
CA SER A 38 -16.05 38.21 17.95
C SER A 38 -16.51 37.95 16.50
N GLU A 39 -17.62 37.25 16.25
CA GLU A 39 -18.96 37.83 16.37
C GLU A 39 -20.11 36.79 16.41
N GLN A 40 -21.26 37.31 16.81
CA GLN A 40 -22.49 36.67 17.26
C GLN A 40 -23.28 35.95 16.15
N ALA A 41 -23.96 34.87 16.54
CA ALA A 41 -25.02 34.23 15.78
C ALA A 41 -26.40 34.73 16.24
N ASN A 42 -27.34 34.90 15.30
CA ASN A 42 -28.77 34.93 15.57
C ASN A 42 -29.52 34.12 14.49
N PRO A 43 -30.61 33.40 14.82
CA PRO A 43 -31.20 32.39 13.93
C PRO A 43 -32.42 32.93 13.17
N LEU A 44 -32.60 32.53 11.91
CA LEU A 44 -33.87 32.70 11.18
C LEU A 44 -34.30 31.39 10.49
N LYS A 45 -35.61 31.15 10.62
CA LYS A 45 -36.43 30.00 10.20
C LYS A 45 -36.58 29.86 8.67
N PRO A 46 -37.06 28.69 8.17
CA PRO A 46 -37.01 28.34 6.75
C PRO A 46 -38.22 28.85 5.96
N ALA A 47 -38.01 29.14 4.67
CA ALA A 47 -39.06 29.44 3.70
C ALA A 47 -39.06 28.40 2.57
N ASN A 48 -40.24 27.85 2.31
CA ASN A 48 -40.57 26.96 1.20
C ASN A 48 -40.40 27.63 -0.17
N ARG A 49 -39.87 26.89 -1.16
CA ARG A 49 -40.27 27.00 -2.56
C ARG A 49 -40.03 25.69 -3.31
N ALA A 50 -41.08 25.21 -3.97
CA ALA A 50 -41.09 24.11 -4.93
C ALA A 50 -40.84 24.63 -6.37
N PRO A 51 -40.94 23.78 -7.41
CA PRO A 51 -39.85 23.05 -8.03
C PRO A 51 -39.43 23.67 -9.38
N PHE A 52 -38.17 23.48 -9.77
CA PHE A 52 -37.72 23.79 -11.13
C PHE A 52 -37.40 22.51 -11.88
N ASN A 53 -38.09 22.33 -13.00
CA ASN A 53 -37.91 21.26 -13.98
C ASN A 53 -36.68 21.58 -14.84
N ALA A 54 -35.81 20.59 -15.06
CA ALA A 54 -34.87 20.58 -16.17
C ALA A 54 -34.60 19.13 -16.58
N ASP A 55 -35.32 18.72 -17.62
CA ASP A 55 -35.00 17.56 -18.44
C ASP A 55 -33.61 17.71 -19.10
N HIS A 56 -33.06 16.56 -19.46
CA HIS A 56 -31.82 16.33 -20.23
C HIS A 56 -30.49 16.60 -19.51
N PHE A 57 -29.75 15.53 -19.18
CA PHE A 57 -28.45 15.25 -19.83
C PHE A 57 -28.01 13.79 -19.61
N SER A 58 -27.64 13.16 -20.72
CA SER A 58 -27.29 11.75 -20.86
C SER A 58 -25.93 11.39 -20.24
N LEU A 59 -25.91 10.41 -19.34
CA LEU A 59 -24.72 9.76 -18.79
C LEU A 59 -23.96 8.96 -19.85
N LYS A 60 -22.93 9.56 -20.48
CA LYS A 60 -21.88 8.84 -21.21
C LYS A 60 -20.54 9.55 -21.05
N SER A 61 -19.82 9.29 -19.96
CA SER A 61 -18.35 9.43 -19.91
C SER A 61 -17.69 8.90 -18.63
N VAL A 62 -18.11 7.74 -18.08
CA VAL A 62 -17.26 6.98 -17.13
C VAL A 62 -17.44 5.48 -17.39
N ALA A 63 -17.10 5.06 -18.61
CA ALA A 63 -17.07 3.65 -19.00
C ALA A 63 -15.85 3.36 -19.91
N SER A 64 -14.73 4.07 -19.72
CA SER A 64 -13.52 3.87 -20.55
C SER A 64 -12.38 3.13 -19.85
N VAL A 65 -12.64 2.43 -18.74
CA VAL A 65 -11.63 1.55 -18.10
C VAL A 65 -12.04 0.07 -18.06
N THR A 66 -13.27 -0.28 -18.44
CA THR A 66 -13.71 -1.70 -18.48
C THR A 66 -14.47 -2.01 -19.77
N SER A 67 -13.76 -2.12 -20.88
CA SER A 67 -14.22 -2.89 -22.04
C SER A 67 -13.06 -3.23 -22.96
N LYS A 68 -12.32 -4.28 -22.61
CA LYS A 68 -11.74 -5.23 -23.57
C LYS A 68 -11.69 -6.60 -22.91
N THR A 69 -12.73 -7.40 -23.11
CA THR A 69 -12.71 -8.83 -22.80
C THR A 69 -12.95 -9.61 -24.08
N VAL A 70 -11.91 -10.35 -24.48
CA VAL A 70 -11.92 -11.71 -25.04
C VAL A 70 -12.96 -12.04 -26.13
N LEU A 71 -12.45 -12.23 -27.35
CA LEU A 71 -12.92 -13.31 -28.23
C LEU A 71 -11.68 -14.03 -28.77
N ALA A 72 -11.40 -15.22 -28.21
CA ALA A 72 -10.47 -16.18 -28.79
C ALA A 72 -11.23 -17.49 -29.03
N ARG A 73 -11.22 -17.94 -30.28
CA ARG A 73 -11.49 -19.32 -30.70
C ARG A 73 -10.45 -19.75 -31.74
N PRO A 74 -10.21 -21.07 -31.88
CA PRO A 74 -8.87 -21.63 -32.04
C PRO A 74 -8.51 -21.87 -33.51
N LEU A 75 -7.21 -21.80 -33.82
CA LEU A 75 -6.69 -22.39 -35.06
C LEU A 75 -5.42 -23.20 -34.77
N SER A 76 -5.49 -24.41 -35.29
CA SER A 76 -4.56 -25.52 -35.29
C SER A 76 -3.24 -25.23 -36.02
N SER A 77 -2.21 -25.95 -35.57
CA SER A 77 -1.02 -26.43 -36.28
C SER A 77 -0.69 -25.83 -37.66
N GLU A 78 0.50 -25.23 -37.76
CA GLU A 78 1.48 -25.70 -38.74
C GLU A 78 2.90 -25.24 -38.38
N ARG A 79 3.85 -26.18 -38.55
CA ARG A 79 5.28 -26.02 -38.26
C ARG A 79 5.94 -25.16 -39.33
N ARG A 80 6.88 -24.30 -38.94
CA ARG A 80 8.16 -24.19 -39.65
C ARG A 80 9.26 -23.63 -38.76
N ALA A 81 10.31 -24.41 -38.65
CA ALA A 81 11.57 -24.08 -38.00
C ALA A 81 12.39 -23.14 -38.87
N THR A 82 13.11 -22.19 -38.25
CA THR A 82 14.45 -21.76 -38.70
C THR A 82 15.20 -21.08 -37.55
N SER A 83 16.20 -21.81 -37.05
CA SER A 83 17.50 -21.41 -36.51
C SER A 83 17.75 -19.93 -36.14
N PHE A 84 17.97 -19.68 -34.84
CA PHE A 84 18.62 -18.48 -34.30
C PHE A 84 20.14 -18.68 -34.27
N ALA A 85 20.88 -17.78 -34.93
CA ALA A 85 22.30 -17.56 -34.66
C ALA A 85 22.45 -16.25 -33.87
N ARG A 86 22.98 -16.35 -32.65
CA ARG A 86 23.41 -15.21 -31.81
C ARG A 86 24.78 -14.74 -32.29
N CYS A 87 24.99 -13.43 -32.31
CA CYS A 87 26.31 -12.83 -32.04
C CYS A 87 26.13 -11.52 -31.26
N VAL A 88 26.80 -11.49 -30.11
CA VAL A 88 27.01 -10.38 -29.19
C VAL A 88 28.23 -9.58 -29.68
N VAL A 89 28.19 -8.25 -29.68
CA VAL A 89 29.40 -7.41 -29.67
C VAL A 89 29.18 -6.15 -28.83
N THR A 90 30.09 -5.96 -27.87
CA THR A 90 30.27 -4.82 -26.95
C THR A 90 31.05 -3.65 -27.60
N PRO A 91 31.09 -2.46 -26.98
CA PRO A 91 31.38 -1.18 -27.65
C PRO A 91 32.82 -0.66 -27.43
N THR A 92 33.33 0.14 -28.37
CA THR A 92 34.49 1.04 -28.15
C THR A 92 34.47 2.29 -29.06
N THR A 93 34.32 3.45 -28.41
CA THR A 93 35.12 4.72 -28.50
C THR A 93 35.39 5.46 -29.83
N SER A 94 34.83 6.69 -29.86
CA SER A 94 35.46 8.02 -30.04
C SER A 94 36.02 8.53 -31.39
N ALA A 95 35.54 9.73 -31.73
CA ALA A 95 36.23 10.90 -32.36
C ALA A 95 36.57 10.79 -33.86
N THR A 96 36.54 11.81 -34.72
CA THR A 96 36.07 13.22 -34.77
C THR A 96 36.17 13.64 -36.24
N SER A 97 35.30 14.57 -36.69
CA SER A 97 35.44 15.55 -37.78
C SER A 97 36.38 15.29 -38.99
N SER A 98 35.87 15.42 -40.22
CA SER A 98 36.36 16.41 -41.21
C SER A 98 35.60 16.34 -42.54
N GLU A 99 35.66 17.46 -43.25
CA GLU A 99 34.75 17.98 -44.27
C GLU A 99 34.94 17.39 -45.68
N CYS A 100 33.93 17.68 -46.51
CA CYS A 100 33.91 17.48 -47.96
C CYS A 100 35.04 18.22 -48.68
N TYR A 101 35.73 17.55 -49.62
CA TYR A 101 36.24 18.20 -50.82
C TYR A 101 36.16 17.26 -52.03
N MET A 102 35.54 17.75 -53.11
CA MET A 102 35.63 17.17 -54.45
C MET A 102 37.02 17.41 -55.03
N ASN A 103 37.61 16.41 -55.67
CA ASN A 103 38.52 16.65 -56.78
C ASN A 103 38.58 15.44 -57.72
N SER A 104 38.18 15.70 -58.97
CA SER A 104 38.32 14.83 -60.12
C SER A 104 39.78 14.75 -60.57
N ARG A 105 40.31 13.54 -60.73
CA ARG A 105 41.49 13.29 -61.58
C ARG A 105 41.24 12.09 -62.49
N THR A 106 41.53 12.32 -63.77
CA THR A 106 41.58 11.39 -64.89
C THR A 106 42.74 10.38 -64.75
N PRO A 107 42.65 9.17 -65.33
CA PRO A 107 43.74 8.20 -65.35
C PRO A 107 44.50 8.21 -66.69
N PRO A 108 45.76 7.73 -66.75
CA PRO A 108 46.41 7.38 -68.00
C PRO A 108 46.47 5.85 -68.16
N SER A 109 46.22 5.34 -69.37
CA SER A 109 46.95 4.16 -69.86
C SER A 109 46.89 4.04 -71.37
N SER A 110 48.06 3.74 -71.91
CA SER A 110 48.51 3.59 -73.28
C SER A 110 47.85 2.45 -74.09
N ASN A 111 47.72 2.75 -75.38
CA ASN A 111 47.93 1.91 -76.57
C ASN A 111 47.37 0.48 -76.63
N GLY A 112 46.42 0.33 -77.57
CA GLY A 112 46.73 -0.35 -78.82
C GLY A 112 46.08 -1.71 -79.03
N GLN A 113 44.97 -1.71 -79.80
CA GLN A 113 44.73 -2.52 -81.01
C GLN A 113 43.24 -2.85 -81.18
N GLY A 114 42.76 -2.75 -82.43
CA GLY A 114 41.74 -3.68 -82.94
C GLY A 114 40.27 -3.24 -82.92
N GLN A 115 39.95 -2.16 -83.62
CA GLN A 115 38.90 -2.12 -84.66
C GLN A 115 37.61 -2.97 -84.49
N ARG A 116 36.49 -2.30 -84.18
CA ARG A 116 35.25 -2.27 -85.00
C ARG A 116 34.23 -1.31 -84.38
N ILE A 117 34.04 -0.17 -85.03
CA ILE A 117 32.97 0.78 -84.73
C ILE A 117 31.80 0.46 -85.64
N SER A 118 30.69 -0.02 -85.07
CA SER A 118 29.36 0.06 -85.66
C SER A 118 28.56 1.08 -84.83
N ILE A 119 28.39 2.28 -85.38
CA ILE A 119 27.54 3.33 -84.81
C ILE A 119 26.09 2.95 -85.10
N GLY A 120 25.32 2.71 -84.05
CA GLY A 120 23.88 2.56 -84.14
C GLY A 120 23.26 2.39 -82.76
N SER A 121 22.46 3.39 -82.35
CA SER A 121 21.50 3.38 -81.23
C SER A 121 21.93 3.83 -79.82
N ASP A 122 22.75 4.88 -79.68
CA ASP A 122 23.06 5.47 -78.35
C ASP A 122 22.12 6.64 -77.92
N VAL A 123 20.97 6.82 -78.57
CA VAL A 123 20.01 7.91 -78.26
C VAL A 123 18.77 7.43 -77.47
N SER A 124 18.50 6.12 -77.41
CA SER A 124 17.29 5.56 -76.76
C SER A 124 17.49 5.21 -75.27
N VAL A 125 18.73 4.96 -74.82
CA VAL A 125 18.99 4.48 -73.44
C VAL A 125 19.19 5.63 -72.44
N ARG A 126 19.63 6.82 -72.88
CA ARG A 126 19.87 7.99 -72.00
C ARG A 126 18.58 8.71 -71.57
N THR A 127 17.57 8.77 -72.43
CA THR A 127 16.25 9.37 -72.12
C THR A 127 15.45 8.53 -71.12
N ALA A 128 15.50 7.19 -71.22
CA ALA A 128 14.78 6.28 -70.32
C ALA A 128 15.35 6.21 -68.88
N ARG A 129 16.63 6.56 -68.68
CA ARG A 129 17.27 6.60 -67.34
C ARG A 129 17.03 7.93 -66.64
N SER A 130 17.02 9.04 -67.38
CA SER A 130 16.70 10.38 -66.85
C SER A 130 15.24 10.50 -66.42
N MET A 131 14.30 9.98 -67.22
CA MET A 131 12.87 9.95 -66.84
C MET A 131 12.62 9.07 -65.60
N ARG A 132 13.30 7.93 -65.44
CA ARG A 132 13.13 7.08 -64.24
C ARG A 132 13.64 7.74 -62.96
N CYS A 133 14.71 8.54 -63.02
CA CYS A 133 15.17 9.34 -61.87
C CYS A 133 14.21 10.49 -61.56
N LEU A 134 13.71 11.21 -62.57
CA LEU A 134 12.69 12.26 -62.37
C LEU A 134 11.39 11.69 -61.76
N PHE A 135 10.87 10.58 -62.28
CA PHE A 135 9.68 9.93 -61.72
C PHE A 135 9.91 9.43 -60.28
N ARG A 136 11.10 8.92 -59.95
CA ARG A 136 11.41 8.47 -58.58
C ARG A 136 11.55 9.65 -57.61
N SER A 137 12.15 10.76 -58.03
CA SER A 137 12.27 11.98 -57.25
C SER A 137 10.91 12.67 -57.03
N VAL A 138 10.05 12.72 -58.05
CA VAL A 138 8.68 13.26 -57.94
C VAL A 138 7.82 12.37 -57.02
N ARG A 139 7.94 11.04 -57.11
CA ARG A 139 7.21 10.11 -56.24
C ARG A 139 7.66 10.18 -54.78
N LEU A 140 8.96 10.37 -54.53
CA LEU A 140 9.52 10.60 -53.18
C LEU A 140 9.10 11.97 -52.61
N MET A 141 9.04 13.00 -53.45
CA MET A 141 8.55 14.33 -53.04
C MET A 141 7.05 14.30 -52.71
N GLN A 142 6.23 13.63 -53.53
CA GLN A 142 4.80 13.42 -53.24
C GLN A 142 4.57 12.61 -51.96
N LEU A 143 5.35 11.56 -51.71
CA LEU A 143 5.27 10.78 -50.46
C LEU A 143 5.65 11.61 -49.23
N ARG A 144 6.66 12.49 -49.34
CA ARG A 144 7.04 13.42 -48.26
C ARG A 144 5.96 14.47 -48.00
N ILE A 145 5.37 15.04 -49.05
CA ILE A 145 4.27 16.01 -48.93
C ILE A 145 3.03 15.36 -48.29
N VAL A 146 2.66 14.14 -48.69
CA VAL A 146 1.55 13.39 -48.08
C VAL A 146 1.84 13.05 -46.62
N THR A 147 3.08 12.75 -46.26
CA THR A 147 3.46 12.47 -44.86
C THR A 147 3.40 13.74 -44.02
N ILE A 148 3.89 14.87 -44.53
CA ILE A 148 3.80 16.17 -43.87
C ILE A 148 2.34 16.60 -43.70
N LEU A 149 1.52 16.46 -44.75
CA LEU A 149 0.08 16.75 -44.67
C LEU A 149 -0.64 15.85 -43.66
N LYS A 150 -0.29 14.56 -43.55
CA LYS A 150 -0.85 13.65 -42.52
C LYS A 150 -0.42 14.04 -41.10
N VAL A 151 0.82 14.50 -40.91
CA VAL A 151 1.34 14.97 -39.62
C VAL A 151 0.69 16.30 -39.23
N VAL A 152 0.58 17.25 -40.16
CA VAL A 152 -0.12 18.52 -39.94
C VAL A 152 -1.60 18.29 -39.66
N LEU A 153 -2.26 17.38 -40.38
CA LEU A 153 -3.65 17.00 -40.12
C LEU A 153 -3.81 16.30 -38.75
N CYS A 154 -2.86 15.45 -38.33
CA CYS A 154 -2.87 14.89 -36.97
C CYS A 154 -2.69 15.98 -35.91
N ILE A 155 -1.79 16.94 -36.11
CA ILE A 155 -1.57 18.05 -35.17
C ILE A 155 -2.80 18.95 -35.10
N VAL A 156 -3.41 19.30 -36.23
CA VAL A 156 -4.61 20.15 -36.30
C VAL A 156 -5.87 19.44 -35.77
N LEU A 157 -5.95 18.10 -35.84
CA LEU A 157 -7.08 17.33 -35.30
C LEU A 157 -6.91 16.95 -33.82
N ILE A 158 -5.68 16.78 -33.33
CA ILE A 158 -5.40 16.41 -31.92
C ILE A 158 -5.32 17.65 -31.01
N THR A 159 -4.91 18.80 -31.53
CA THR A 159 -4.80 20.04 -30.76
C THR A 159 -6.15 20.59 -30.23
N PRO A 160 -7.28 20.61 -30.97
CA PRO A 160 -8.53 21.14 -30.41
C PRO A 160 -9.14 20.20 -29.36
N VAL A 161 -8.98 18.88 -29.50
CA VAL A 161 -9.52 17.91 -28.52
C VAL A 161 -8.71 17.89 -27.23
N SER A 162 -7.39 18.04 -27.31
CA SER A 162 -6.51 18.10 -26.13
C SER A 162 -6.58 19.46 -25.42
N PHE A 163 -6.82 20.54 -26.15
CA PHE A 163 -6.90 21.90 -25.57
C PHE A 163 -8.28 22.18 -24.96
N VAL A 164 -9.37 21.66 -25.54
CA VAL A 164 -10.71 21.78 -24.94
C VAL A 164 -10.87 20.84 -23.72
N THR A 165 -10.26 19.65 -23.72
CA THR A 165 -10.21 18.79 -22.52
C THR A 165 -9.30 19.36 -21.43
N PHE A 166 -8.20 20.04 -21.79
CA PHE A 166 -7.37 20.76 -20.83
C PHE A 166 -8.08 21.99 -20.25
N ILE A 167 -8.75 22.82 -21.07
CA ILE A 167 -9.51 23.99 -20.60
C ILE A 167 -10.73 23.58 -19.78
N THR A 168 -11.42 22.50 -20.12
CA THR A 168 -12.53 21.99 -19.29
C THR A 168 -12.02 21.37 -17.98
N TRP A 169 -10.85 20.72 -17.97
CA TRP A 169 -10.20 20.24 -16.75
C TRP A 169 -9.66 21.38 -15.86
N THR A 170 -9.08 22.44 -16.43
CA THR A 170 -8.62 23.61 -15.65
C THR A 170 -9.76 24.53 -15.23
N ASN A 171 -10.90 24.53 -15.91
CA ASN A 171 -12.08 25.30 -15.49
C ASN A 171 -13.00 24.53 -14.53
N THR A 172 -12.84 23.20 -14.40
CA THR A 172 -13.55 22.37 -13.40
C THR A 172 -12.67 22.01 -12.21
N SER A 173 -11.36 22.21 -12.29
CA SER A 173 -10.46 22.10 -11.14
C SER A 173 -10.12 23.49 -10.63
N VAL A 174 -10.48 23.72 -9.36
CA VAL A 174 -10.14 24.89 -8.53
C VAL A 174 -11.02 26.13 -8.77
N LYS A 175 -12.32 25.99 -8.49
CA LYS A 175 -12.96 26.98 -7.62
C LYS A 175 -12.83 26.47 -6.19
N ASP A 176 -12.05 27.22 -5.42
CA ASP A 176 -11.82 27.01 -4.00
C ASP A 176 -13.15 26.90 -3.23
N GLY A 177 -13.23 25.95 -2.30
CA GLY A 177 -13.99 26.17 -1.06
C GLY A 177 -15.15 25.23 -0.74
N GLU A 178 -15.70 24.45 -1.67
CA GLU A 178 -16.77 23.50 -1.34
C GLU A 178 -16.45 22.11 -1.91
N GLY A 179 -15.88 21.26 -1.05
CA GLY A 179 -15.74 19.84 -1.36
C GLY A 179 -17.13 19.23 -1.57
N LEU A 180 -17.37 18.71 -2.77
CA LEU A 180 -18.50 17.82 -3.03
C LEU A 180 -18.42 16.67 -2.02
N LYS A 181 -19.30 16.67 -1.02
CA LYS A 181 -19.52 15.52 -0.15
C LYS A 181 -20.36 14.54 -0.94
N PRO A 182 -19.82 13.41 -1.41
CA PRO A 182 -20.67 12.41 -2.02
C PRO A 182 -21.56 11.83 -0.92
N ASN A 183 -22.84 11.66 -1.22
CA ASN A 183 -23.76 10.99 -0.31
C ASN A 183 -23.36 9.50 -0.20
N ASP A 184 -23.60 8.88 0.95
CA ASP A 184 -23.22 7.48 1.25
C ASP A 184 -23.61 6.50 0.12
N LEU A 185 -24.78 6.68 -0.49
CA LEU A 185 -25.27 5.88 -1.63
C LEU A 185 -24.35 5.90 -2.87
N ILE A 186 -23.69 7.03 -3.15
CA ILE A 186 -22.78 7.18 -4.31
C ILE A 186 -21.43 6.51 -4.03
N ILE A 187 -20.99 6.58 -2.77
CA ILE A 187 -19.73 5.98 -2.32
C ILE A 187 -19.86 4.47 -2.36
N ASP A 188 -20.93 3.93 -1.77
CA ASP A 188 -21.24 2.51 -1.81
C ASP A 188 -21.35 2.04 -3.27
N SER A 189 -22.02 2.80 -4.15
CA SER A 189 -22.10 2.47 -5.58
C SER A 189 -20.73 2.43 -6.30
N PHE A 190 -19.80 3.34 -5.97
CA PHE A 190 -18.46 3.32 -6.59
C PHE A 190 -17.57 2.21 -6.02
N ILE A 191 -17.63 2.00 -4.71
CA ILE A 191 -16.89 0.89 -4.09
C ILE A 191 -17.44 -0.43 -4.59
N GLU A 192 -18.76 -0.60 -4.69
CA GLU A 192 -19.40 -1.76 -5.31
C GLU A 192 -18.98 -1.93 -6.77
N LEU A 193 -18.77 -0.84 -7.51
CA LEU A 193 -18.23 -0.92 -8.88
C LEU A 193 -16.81 -1.51 -8.92
N ILE A 194 -15.98 -1.30 -7.89
CA ILE A 194 -14.60 -1.83 -7.82
C ILE A 194 -14.54 -3.19 -7.10
N TYR A 195 -15.29 -3.35 -6.03
CA TYR A 195 -15.42 -4.54 -5.21
C TYR A 195 -16.92 -4.73 -4.94
N PRO A 196 -17.65 -5.47 -5.80
CA PRO A 196 -19.07 -5.73 -5.62
C PRO A 196 -19.26 -6.79 -4.52
N TYR A 197 -18.94 -6.42 -3.29
CA TYR A 197 -19.11 -7.29 -2.13
C TYR A 197 -20.55 -7.26 -1.65
N LYS A 198 -21.01 -8.38 -1.12
CA LYS A 198 -22.21 -8.44 -0.29
C LYS A 198 -21.77 -8.73 1.12
N ILE A 199 -22.18 -7.90 2.08
CA ILE A 199 -21.78 -8.09 3.46
C ILE A 199 -22.51 -9.31 4.04
N SER A 200 -21.75 -10.31 4.47
CA SER A 200 -22.29 -11.47 5.16
C SER A 200 -22.68 -11.12 6.61
N ARG A 201 -23.58 -11.92 7.21
CA ARG A 201 -23.93 -11.79 8.63
C ARG A 201 -22.70 -11.98 9.53
N GLU A 202 -21.83 -12.91 9.14
CA GLU A 202 -20.60 -13.20 9.87
C GLU A 202 -19.65 -12.00 9.91
N GLU A 203 -19.50 -11.27 8.79
CA GLU A 203 -18.72 -10.03 8.74
C GLU A 203 -19.33 -8.93 9.62
N LEU A 204 -20.65 -8.71 9.54
CA LEU A 204 -21.34 -7.70 10.36
C LEU A 204 -21.18 -7.92 11.87
N GLU A 205 -21.19 -9.18 12.30
CA GLU A 205 -21.05 -9.56 13.72
C GLU A 205 -19.58 -9.56 14.19
N PHE A 206 -18.62 -9.45 13.28
CA PHE A 206 -17.18 -9.46 13.58
C PHE A 206 -16.41 -8.29 12.92
N PRO A 207 -16.69 -7.03 13.31
CA PRO A 207 -15.99 -5.90 12.70
C PRO A 207 -14.47 -5.92 12.98
N LEU A 208 -13.68 -5.55 11.98
CA LEU A 208 -12.23 -5.44 12.05
C LEU A 208 -11.80 -3.97 12.15
N ALA A 209 -10.63 -3.74 12.73
CA ALA A 209 -9.97 -2.44 12.77
C ALA A 209 -8.61 -2.52 12.06
N PHE A 210 -8.30 -1.54 11.21
CA PHE A 210 -7.04 -1.50 10.45
C PHE A 210 -6.28 -0.21 10.76
N SER A 211 -4.97 -0.32 10.99
CA SER A 211 -4.06 0.82 10.87
C SER A 211 -3.30 0.70 9.56
N VAL A 212 -3.23 1.78 8.79
CA VAL A 212 -2.60 1.79 7.46
C VAL A 212 -1.56 2.90 7.47
N LEU A 213 -0.30 2.52 7.68
CA LEU A 213 0.84 3.44 7.71
C LEU A 213 1.40 3.62 6.29
N ILE A 214 1.28 4.83 5.76
CA ILE A 214 1.65 5.14 4.37
C ILE A 214 2.53 6.37 4.30
N TYR A 215 3.43 6.39 3.31
CA TYR A 215 4.38 7.49 3.17
C TYR A 215 4.69 7.88 1.72
N LYS A 216 4.38 7.02 0.75
CA LYS A 216 4.63 7.24 -0.68
C LYS A 216 3.63 6.46 -1.52
N ASP A 217 3.54 6.82 -2.81
CA ASP A 217 2.70 6.16 -3.82
C ASP A 217 1.20 6.21 -3.48
N ILE A 218 0.51 7.20 -4.06
CA ILE A 218 -0.91 7.46 -3.77
C ILE A 218 -1.77 6.34 -4.34
N GLU A 219 -1.46 5.85 -5.54
CA GLU A 219 -2.26 4.83 -6.22
C GLU A 219 -2.27 3.55 -5.40
N ARG A 220 -1.10 3.06 -4.97
CA ARG A 220 -1.02 1.84 -4.17
C ARG A 220 -1.72 1.99 -2.81
N ALA A 221 -1.58 3.15 -2.16
CA ALA A 221 -2.28 3.41 -0.90
C ALA A 221 -3.80 3.35 -1.08
N ILE A 222 -4.35 3.99 -2.13
CA ILE A 222 -5.77 3.95 -2.45
C ILE A 222 -6.24 2.53 -2.77
N ARG A 223 -5.49 1.79 -3.60
CA ARG A 223 -5.83 0.40 -3.97
C ARG A 223 -5.84 -0.53 -2.77
N LEU A 224 -4.86 -0.41 -1.87
CA LEU A 224 -4.83 -1.16 -0.62
C LEU A 224 -6.05 -0.83 0.25
N LEU A 225 -6.35 0.47 0.44
CA LEU A 225 -7.51 0.91 1.23
C LEU A 225 -8.82 0.34 0.67
N LEU A 226 -9.03 0.43 -0.64
CA LEU A 226 -10.22 -0.12 -1.30
C LEU A 226 -10.31 -1.65 -1.15
N ALA A 227 -9.19 -2.37 -1.27
CA ALA A 227 -9.17 -3.82 -1.14
C ALA A 227 -9.60 -4.31 0.25
N VAL A 228 -9.25 -3.58 1.31
CA VAL A 228 -9.59 -3.93 2.69
C VAL A 228 -10.85 -3.25 3.21
N TYR A 229 -11.40 -2.27 2.48
CA TYR A 229 -12.52 -1.45 2.96
C TYR A 229 -13.84 -2.24 3.06
N ARG A 230 -14.54 -2.06 4.18
CA ARG A 230 -15.94 -2.40 4.40
C ARG A 230 -16.56 -1.34 5.32
N SER A 231 -17.81 -1.00 5.07
CA SER A 231 -18.53 0.05 5.83
C SER A 231 -18.69 -0.24 7.33
N HIS A 232 -18.69 -1.51 7.75
CA HIS A 232 -18.82 -1.91 9.16
C HIS A 232 -17.48 -1.99 9.91
N ASN A 233 -16.34 -2.00 9.20
CA ASN A 233 -15.00 -2.02 9.78
C ASN A 233 -14.52 -0.61 10.13
N PHE A 234 -13.38 -0.50 10.81
CA PHE A 234 -12.78 0.78 11.24
C PHE A 234 -11.36 0.94 10.71
N TYR A 235 -10.99 2.14 10.29
CA TYR A 235 -9.70 2.38 9.65
C TYR A 235 -9.02 3.61 10.23
N CYS A 236 -7.76 3.50 10.57
CA CYS A 236 -6.90 4.64 10.84
C CYS A 236 -5.78 4.71 9.81
N ILE A 237 -5.58 5.87 9.23
CA ILE A 237 -4.54 6.13 8.24
C ILE A 237 -3.54 7.11 8.85
N HIS A 238 -2.32 6.63 9.03
CA HIS A 238 -1.20 7.49 9.38
C HIS A 238 -0.40 7.80 8.11
N VAL A 239 -0.36 9.07 7.76
CA VAL A 239 0.51 9.57 6.69
C VAL A 239 1.78 10.11 7.34
N ASP A 240 2.93 9.53 7.00
CA ASP A 240 4.23 9.95 7.53
C ASP A 240 4.41 11.47 7.40
N LEU A 241 4.94 12.12 8.45
CA LEU A 241 5.21 13.55 8.43
C LEU A 241 6.19 13.95 7.31
N HIS A 242 7.04 13.03 6.85
CA HIS A 242 7.95 13.23 5.73
C HIS A 242 7.26 13.29 4.36
N SER A 243 6.04 12.77 4.22
CA SER A 243 5.28 12.83 2.97
C SER A 243 4.90 14.25 2.61
N SER A 244 4.84 14.53 1.30
CA SER A 244 4.45 15.85 0.81
C SER A 244 3.05 16.24 1.28
N GLU A 245 2.84 17.55 1.46
CA GLU A 245 1.53 18.06 1.86
C GLU A 245 0.44 17.72 0.83
N ASN A 246 0.79 17.62 -0.45
CA ASN A 246 -0.13 17.15 -1.49
C ASN A 246 -0.56 15.70 -1.26
N TYR A 247 0.40 14.80 -0.95
CA TYR A 247 0.09 13.40 -0.63
C TYR A 247 -0.89 13.31 0.55
N PHE A 248 -0.60 14.05 1.62
CA PHE A 248 -1.47 14.09 2.80
C PHE A 248 -2.88 14.60 2.49
N LYS A 249 -3.00 15.70 1.73
CA LYS A 249 -4.29 16.27 1.33
C LYS A 249 -5.12 15.28 0.52
N VAL A 250 -4.53 14.62 -0.47
CA VAL A 250 -5.23 13.63 -1.31
C VAL A 250 -5.75 12.48 -0.46
N ILE A 251 -4.91 11.90 0.40
CA ILE A 251 -5.34 10.82 1.30
C ILE A 251 -6.44 11.30 2.26
N LYS A 252 -6.33 12.53 2.78
CA LYS A 252 -7.32 13.09 3.70
C LYS A 252 -8.68 13.27 3.04
N GLU A 253 -8.72 13.79 1.81
CA GLU A 253 -9.98 13.91 1.07
C GLU A 253 -10.53 12.54 0.66
N PHE A 254 -9.67 11.61 0.24
CA PHE A 254 -10.08 10.24 -0.07
C PHE A 254 -10.65 9.50 1.14
N ALA A 255 -10.09 9.69 2.33
CA ALA A 255 -10.60 9.10 3.56
C ALA A 255 -11.99 9.64 3.94
N LYS A 256 -12.21 10.96 3.81
CA LYS A 256 -13.54 11.56 3.98
C LYS A 256 -14.54 10.99 2.98
N TRP A 257 -14.08 10.75 1.75
CA TRP A 257 -14.86 10.15 0.69
C TRP A 257 -15.23 8.69 0.98
N LEU A 258 -14.36 7.91 1.64
CA LEU A 258 -14.67 6.52 1.99
C LEU A 258 -15.80 6.40 3.03
N GLY A 259 -15.79 7.25 4.05
CA GLY A 259 -16.84 7.26 5.06
C GLY A 259 -16.38 7.64 6.46
N PRO A 260 -17.33 7.79 7.41
CA PRO A 260 -17.06 8.25 8.77
C PRO A 260 -16.29 7.24 9.64
N ASN A 261 -16.17 5.99 9.19
CA ASN A 261 -15.40 4.93 9.82
C ASN A 261 -13.89 4.95 9.46
N VAL A 262 -13.46 5.93 8.66
CA VAL A 262 -12.06 6.12 8.25
C VAL A 262 -11.48 7.39 8.86
N PHE A 263 -10.49 7.24 9.73
CA PHE A 263 -9.84 8.31 10.48
C PHE A 263 -8.44 8.57 9.93
N VAL A 264 -8.12 9.81 9.58
CA VAL A 264 -6.75 10.21 9.23
C VAL A 264 -6.10 10.89 10.42
N VAL A 265 -4.90 10.46 10.79
CA VAL A 265 -4.15 11.04 11.90
C VAL A 265 -3.96 12.55 11.67
N PRO A 266 -4.37 13.41 12.63
CA PRO A 266 -4.25 14.87 12.49
C PRO A 266 -2.80 15.31 12.31
N THR A 267 -2.59 16.43 11.61
CA THR A 267 -1.25 16.96 11.33
C THR A 267 -0.37 17.09 12.59
N ALA A 268 -0.96 17.55 13.70
CA ALA A 268 -0.25 17.72 14.97
C ALA A 268 0.23 16.41 15.63
N GLN A 269 -0.32 15.26 15.21
CA GLN A 269 0.01 13.94 15.74
C GLN A 269 0.77 13.08 14.71
N ARG A 270 0.99 13.57 13.48
CA ARG A 270 1.81 12.85 12.49
C ARG A 270 3.24 12.72 12.99
N VAL A 271 3.81 11.54 12.77
CA VAL A 271 5.18 11.20 13.20
C VAL A 271 6.07 11.16 11.98
N TYR A 272 7.28 11.70 12.09
CA TYR A 272 8.35 11.47 11.12
C TYR A 272 8.93 10.07 11.37
N VAL A 273 8.56 9.08 10.54
CA VAL A 273 8.89 7.68 10.82
C VAL A 273 10.31 7.36 10.34
N LYS A 274 11.18 7.01 11.28
CA LYS A 274 12.56 6.58 11.05
C LYS A 274 12.69 5.08 11.25
N TRP A 275 13.08 4.38 10.19
CA TRP A 275 13.26 2.93 10.22
C TRP A 275 14.18 2.46 11.35
N GLY A 276 13.67 1.53 12.16
CA GLY A 276 14.34 0.91 13.31
C GLY A 276 14.33 1.75 14.59
N GLN A 277 13.65 2.91 14.59
CA GLN A 277 13.52 3.75 15.78
C GLN A 277 12.15 3.64 16.44
N MET A 278 12.00 4.17 17.66
CA MET A 278 10.71 4.25 18.37
C MET A 278 9.56 4.86 17.56
N SER A 279 9.88 5.75 16.62
CA SER A 279 8.90 6.37 15.73
C SER A 279 8.03 5.39 14.93
N THR A 280 8.51 4.16 14.64
CA THR A 280 7.72 3.15 13.91
C THR A 280 6.56 2.65 14.74
N VAL A 281 6.82 2.16 15.96
CA VAL A 281 5.78 1.70 16.88
C VAL A 281 4.88 2.84 17.36
N HIS A 282 5.42 4.07 17.47
CA HIS A 282 4.62 5.23 17.86
C HIS A 282 3.50 5.55 16.85
N ALA A 283 3.77 5.42 15.55
CA ALA A 283 2.75 5.61 14.52
C ALA A 283 1.59 4.61 14.65
N ASP A 284 1.89 3.34 14.93
CA ASP A 284 0.89 2.31 15.23
C ASP A 284 0.11 2.62 16.51
N LEU A 285 0.78 3.05 17.58
CA LEU A 285 0.13 3.39 18.85
C LEU A 285 -0.89 4.52 18.70
N ILE A 286 -0.52 5.61 18.00
CA ILE A 286 -1.43 6.73 17.70
C ILE A 286 -2.68 6.22 16.99
N CYS A 287 -2.50 5.43 15.93
CA CYS A 287 -3.65 4.93 15.18
C CYS A 287 -4.51 3.95 15.98
N SER A 288 -3.88 3.05 16.72
CA SER A 288 -4.58 2.09 17.56
C SER A 288 -5.40 2.78 18.67
N LYS A 289 -4.89 3.88 19.24
CA LYS A 289 -5.60 4.69 20.24
C LYS A 289 -6.82 5.39 19.63
N LEU A 290 -6.70 5.93 18.41
CA LEU A 290 -7.84 6.51 17.70
C LEU A 290 -8.93 5.45 17.45
N LEU A 291 -8.55 4.24 17.03
CA LEU A 291 -9.49 3.15 16.78
C LEU A 291 -10.16 2.63 18.06
N LEU A 292 -9.44 2.55 19.18
CA LEU A 292 -10.01 2.23 20.49
C LEU A 292 -11.11 3.20 20.89
N ASN A 293 -10.86 4.49 20.71
CA ASN A 293 -11.80 5.54 21.07
C ASN A 293 -12.98 5.63 20.09
N ALA A 294 -12.78 5.25 18.83
CA ALA A 294 -13.81 5.30 17.80
C ALA A 294 -14.95 4.31 18.04
N SER A 295 -14.65 3.11 18.56
CA SER A 295 -15.67 2.09 18.77
C SER A 295 -15.23 0.98 19.73
N SER A 296 -16.19 0.45 20.48
CA SER A 296 -16.04 -0.76 21.29
C SER A 296 -16.39 -2.05 20.56
N LYS A 297 -16.90 -1.97 19.32
CA LYS A 297 -17.53 -3.10 18.62
C LYS A 297 -16.54 -4.00 17.86
N TRP A 298 -15.45 -3.44 17.34
CA TRP A 298 -14.48 -4.20 16.56
C TRP A 298 -13.72 -5.21 17.42
N LYS A 299 -13.31 -6.32 16.81
CA LYS A 299 -12.78 -7.50 17.50
C LYS A 299 -11.28 -7.62 17.41
N TYR A 300 -10.73 -7.36 16.23
CA TYR A 300 -9.30 -7.46 15.94
C TYR A 300 -8.78 -6.19 15.29
N TRP A 301 -7.57 -5.82 15.67
CA TRP A 301 -6.77 -4.77 15.07
C TRP A 301 -5.64 -5.36 14.23
N ILE A 302 -5.47 -4.88 13.00
CA ILE A 302 -4.49 -5.34 12.03
C ILE A 302 -3.69 -4.13 11.53
N ASN A 303 -2.38 -4.09 11.76
CA ASN A 303 -1.53 -3.02 11.21
C ASN A 303 -1.02 -3.34 9.80
N LEU A 304 -1.10 -2.39 8.89
CA LEU A 304 -0.67 -2.52 7.52
C LEU A 304 0.29 -1.39 7.18
N THR A 305 1.19 -1.68 6.27
CA THR A 305 2.05 -0.69 5.63
C THR A 305 1.64 -0.52 4.18
N GLY A 306 1.98 0.63 3.60
CA GLY A 306 1.65 0.93 2.21
C GLY A 306 2.27 0.00 1.16
N HIS A 307 3.10 -0.99 1.52
CA HIS A 307 3.71 -1.95 0.59
C HIS A 307 3.08 -3.36 0.63
N GLU A 308 1.97 -3.51 1.33
CA GLU A 308 1.31 -4.80 1.53
C GLU A 308 0.06 -4.92 0.67
N PHE A 309 -0.40 -6.17 0.49
CA PHE A 309 -1.69 -6.43 -0.14
C PHE A 309 -2.35 -7.66 0.48
N PRO A 310 -3.69 -7.70 0.62
CA PRO A 310 -4.39 -8.86 1.15
C PRO A 310 -4.21 -10.11 0.29
N LEU A 311 -4.13 -11.26 0.97
CA LEU A 311 -4.23 -12.60 0.37
C LEU A 311 -5.59 -13.25 0.65
N ARG A 312 -6.47 -12.53 1.35
CA ARG A 312 -7.79 -12.94 1.80
C ARG A 312 -8.81 -11.85 1.55
N THR A 313 -10.04 -12.23 1.23
CA THR A 313 -11.18 -11.31 1.25
C THR A 313 -11.50 -10.90 2.70
N ASN A 314 -12.33 -9.87 2.91
CA ASN A 314 -12.74 -9.50 4.27
C ASN A 314 -13.47 -10.65 4.98
N TRP A 315 -14.34 -11.38 4.28
CA TRP A 315 -15.02 -12.53 4.85
C TRP A 315 -14.05 -13.66 5.20
N GLU A 316 -13.10 -13.98 4.31
CA GLU A 316 -12.04 -14.94 4.61
C GLU A 316 -11.17 -14.48 5.82
N LEU A 317 -10.88 -13.19 5.97
CA LEU A 317 -10.19 -12.65 7.15
C LEU A 317 -11.00 -12.87 8.43
N VAL A 318 -12.30 -12.57 8.42
CA VAL A 318 -13.20 -12.77 9.56
C VAL A 318 -13.26 -14.25 9.93
N ALA A 319 -13.49 -15.13 8.96
CA ALA A 319 -13.56 -16.57 9.18
C ALA A 319 -12.23 -17.13 9.72
N ALA A 320 -11.09 -16.69 9.18
CA ALA A 320 -9.77 -17.05 9.70
C ALA A 320 -9.60 -16.63 11.16
N LEU A 321 -9.89 -15.37 11.49
CA LEU A 321 -9.71 -14.84 12.85
C LEU A 321 -10.68 -15.46 13.86
N LYS A 322 -11.91 -15.79 13.45
CA LYS A 322 -12.84 -16.57 14.29
C LYS A 322 -12.31 -17.98 14.55
N ALA A 323 -11.74 -18.64 13.54
CA ALA A 323 -11.12 -19.95 13.68
C ALA A 323 -9.85 -19.94 14.56
N MET A 324 -9.22 -18.78 14.77
CA MET A 324 -8.10 -18.61 15.72
C MET A 324 -8.54 -18.65 17.19
N ASN A 325 -9.83 -18.82 17.48
CA ASN A 325 -10.36 -18.99 18.85
C ASN A 325 -9.89 -17.91 19.84
N ASN A 326 -10.03 -16.63 19.47
CA ASN A 326 -9.67 -15.50 20.33
C ASN A 326 -8.17 -15.37 20.71
N THR A 327 -7.27 -15.95 19.91
CA THR A 327 -5.81 -15.75 20.03
C THR A 327 -5.32 -14.42 19.47
N ASN A 328 -4.27 -13.85 20.07
CA ASN A 328 -3.50 -12.74 19.49
C ASN A 328 -2.42 -13.25 18.52
N LEU A 329 -2.43 -12.75 17.28
CA LEU A 329 -1.40 -13.04 16.28
C LEU A 329 -0.24 -12.04 16.39
N ALA A 330 0.55 -12.20 17.45
CA ALA A 330 1.80 -11.46 17.67
C ALA A 330 2.95 -12.44 17.89
N PHE A 331 3.57 -12.87 16.78
CA PHE A 331 4.67 -13.82 16.83
C PHE A 331 5.90 -13.24 17.53
N GLY A 332 6.58 -14.07 18.32
CA GLY A 332 7.83 -13.76 18.99
C GLY A 332 8.71 -15.00 19.13
N ASN A 333 10.03 -14.79 19.06
CA ASN A 333 11.05 -15.77 19.37
C ASN A 333 11.87 -15.28 20.59
N ARG A 334 12.18 -16.20 21.52
CA ARG A 334 12.96 -15.95 22.74
C ARG A 334 14.43 -15.63 22.49
N THR A 335 14.95 -15.94 21.30
CA THR A 335 16.38 -15.80 21.01
C THR A 335 16.62 -14.60 20.09
N PRO A 336 16.63 -13.36 20.62
CA PRO A 336 17.05 -12.21 19.84
C PRO A 336 18.51 -12.41 19.44
N LYS A 337 18.77 -12.56 18.14
CA LYS A 337 20.12 -12.65 17.57
C LYS A 337 20.93 -11.37 17.85
N GLU A 338 20.26 -10.29 18.26
CA GLU A 338 20.80 -8.95 18.43
C GLU A 338 20.58 -8.42 19.86
N PRO A 339 21.26 -8.95 20.90
CA PRO A 339 21.02 -8.59 22.30
C PRO A 339 21.26 -7.11 22.61
N TRP A 340 22.09 -6.42 21.83
CA TRP A 340 22.32 -4.98 21.97
C TRP A 340 21.07 -4.12 21.71
N ARG A 341 20.02 -4.68 21.10
CA ARG A 341 18.73 -3.99 20.89
C ARG A 341 17.84 -4.00 22.14
N LEU A 342 18.16 -4.84 23.13
CA LEU A 342 17.31 -5.08 24.28
C LEU A 342 17.65 -4.14 25.44
N PRO A 343 16.65 -3.47 26.03
CA PRO A 343 16.84 -2.75 27.28
C PRO A 343 17.34 -3.68 28.41
N PRO A 344 18.31 -3.25 29.23
CA PRO A 344 18.75 -4.03 30.38
C PRO A 344 17.62 -4.17 31.42
N PRO A 345 17.60 -5.25 32.23
CA PRO A 345 16.55 -5.49 33.21
C PRO A 345 16.35 -4.36 34.22
N SER A 346 17.38 -3.55 34.48
CA SER A 346 17.33 -2.39 35.38
C SER A 346 16.38 -1.28 34.93
N LEU A 347 15.98 -1.25 33.65
CA LEU A 347 15.02 -0.27 33.12
C LEU A 347 13.56 -0.69 33.30
N LEU A 348 13.29 -1.86 33.87
CA LEU A 348 11.93 -2.35 34.11
C LEU A 348 11.68 -2.63 35.60
N PRO A 349 10.49 -2.30 36.11
CA PRO A 349 10.13 -2.59 37.50
C PRO A 349 9.70 -4.06 37.72
N PHE A 350 9.73 -4.89 36.68
CA PHE A 350 9.33 -6.29 36.70
C PHE A 350 10.20 -7.12 35.76
N LYS A 351 10.29 -8.42 36.02
CA LYS A 351 11.10 -9.35 35.22
C LYS A 351 10.30 -9.86 34.03
N ILE A 352 10.86 -9.74 32.83
CA ILE A 352 10.29 -10.29 31.59
C ILE A 352 11.35 -11.04 30.81
N THR A 353 10.89 -11.85 29.85
CA THR A 353 11.71 -12.33 28.75
C THR A 353 11.48 -11.44 27.52
N TRP A 354 12.53 -10.80 27.03
CA TRP A 354 12.46 -10.06 25.78
C TRP A 354 12.21 -10.99 24.60
N MET A 355 11.35 -10.56 23.67
CA MET A 355 10.97 -11.34 22.50
C MET A 355 11.29 -10.56 21.23
N LYS A 356 11.88 -11.25 20.23
CA LYS A 356 12.01 -10.72 18.88
C LYS A 356 10.86 -11.24 18.02
N GLY A 357 10.03 -10.36 17.51
CA GLY A 357 8.83 -10.69 16.75
C GLY A 357 8.74 -10.04 15.38
N SER A 358 7.58 -10.26 14.76
CA SER A 358 7.18 -9.53 13.56
C SER A 358 6.62 -8.17 13.95
N VAL A 359 6.97 -7.13 13.19
CA VAL A 359 6.32 -5.80 13.28
C VAL A 359 4.83 -5.86 12.93
N HIS A 360 4.43 -6.89 12.18
CA HIS A 360 3.12 -7.04 11.60
C HIS A 360 2.29 -8.05 12.41
N VAL A 361 1.22 -7.55 13.05
CA VAL A 361 0.38 -8.32 13.97
C VAL A 361 -1.10 -8.29 13.57
N ALA A 362 -1.88 -9.18 14.17
CA ALA A 362 -3.34 -9.12 14.17
C ALA A 362 -3.83 -9.53 15.57
N VAL A 363 -4.17 -8.56 16.40
CA VAL A 363 -4.40 -8.77 17.83
C VAL A 363 -5.77 -8.27 18.25
N ARG A 364 -6.29 -8.81 19.34
CA ARG A 364 -7.61 -8.49 19.84
C ARG A 364 -7.72 -7.06 20.36
N ARG A 365 -8.94 -6.55 20.44
CA ARG A 365 -9.22 -5.24 21.03
C ARG A 365 -8.70 -5.10 22.46
N GLU A 366 -8.79 -6.15 23.26
CA GLU A 366 -8.28 -6.18 24.64
C GLU A 366 -6.75 -6.03 24.68
N PHE A 367 -6.04 -6.60 23.72
CA PHE A 367 -4.60 -6.38 23.57
C PHE A 367 -4.29 -4.92 23.26
N VAL A 368 -5.05 -4.32 22.33
CA VAL A 368 -4.87 -2.92 21.95
C VAL A 368 -5.17 -1.99 23.13
N ASP A 369 -6.21 -2.28 23.91
CA ASP A 369 -6.53 -1.52 25.12
C ASP A 369 -5.39 -1.62 26.13
N TYR A 370 -4.91 -2.83 26.41
CA TYR A 370 -3.81 -3.06 27.33
C TYR A 370 -2.53 -2.33 26.90
N MET A 371 -2.14 -2.44 25.63
CA MET A 371 -0.89 -1.83 25.15
C MET A 371 -0.90 -0.30 25.20
N ASN A 372 -2.09 0.33 25.19
CA ASN A 372 -2.24 1.79 25.25
C ASN A 372 -2.47 2.32 26.67
N ASN A 373 -3.07 1.54 27.57
CA ASN A 373 -3.57 2.05 28.85
C ASN A 373 -2.93 1.39 30.08
N SER A 374 -2.34 0.19 29.95
CA SER A 374 -1.75 -0.49 31.10
C SER A 374 -0.46 0.20 31.56
N PRO A 375 -0.31 0.50 32.86
CA PRO A 375 0.96 1.02 33.40
C PRO A 375 2.15 0.11 33.08
N ARG A 376 1.95 -1.21 33.01
CA ARG A 376 3.01 -2.17 32.66
C ARG A 376 3.41 -2.08 31.18
N ALA A 377 2.44 -1.91 30.28
CA ALA A 377 2.74 -1.72 28.86
C ALA A 377 3.42 -0.38 28.60
N ILE A 378 2.98 0.69 29.29
CA ILE A 378 3.61 2.00 29.23
C ILE A 378 5.04 1.93 29.77
N ALA A 379 5.29 1.24 30.89
CA ALA A 379 6.64 1.02 31.40
C ALA A 379 7.53 0.25 30.41
N LEU A 380 6.99 -0.75 29.70
CA LEU A 380 7.71 -1.47 28.65
C LEU A 380 8.11 -0.55 27.49
N LEU A 381 7.18 0.30 27.03
CA LEU A 381 7.43 1.27 25.98
C LEU A 381 8.45 2.34 26.40
N GLN A 382 8.37 2.79 27.66
CA GLN A 382 9.33 3.73 28.22
C GLN A 382 10.73 3.12 28.28
N ALA A 383 10.89 1.87 28.72
CA ALA A 383 12.17 1.18 28.74
C ALA A 383 12.80 1.08 27.34
N LEU A 384 12.01 0.81 26.31
CA LEU A 384 12.48 0.82 24.90
C LEU A 384 12.91 2.23 24.46
N THR A 385 12.16 3.25 24.86
CA THR A 385 12.46 4.66 24.56
C THR A 385 13.75 5.11 25.23
N ASP A 386 13.89 4.85 26.53
CA ASP A 386 15.10 5.19 27.30
C ASP A 386 16.31 4.45 26.74
N TRP A 387 16.15 3.17 26.38
CA TRP A 387 17.24 2.39 25.81
C TRP A 387 17.70 2.93 24.45
N GLU A 388 16.79 3.37 23.58
CA GLU A 388 17.16 4.02 22.32
C GLU A 388 17.98 5.30 22.56
N GLN A 389 17.59 6.11 23.55
CA GLN A 389 18.28 7.33 23.91
C GLN A 389 19.66 7.08 24.52
N ILE A 390 19.75 6.14 25.48
CA ILE A 390 20.98 5.78 26.19
C ILE A 390 21.98 5.12 25.23
N SER A 391 21.53 4.11 24.48
CA SER A 391 22.39 3.35 23.58
C SER A 391 22.76 4.13 22.32
N ARG A 392 21.98 5.18 21.98
CA ARG A 392 22.07 5.94 20.72
C ARG A 392 22.01 5.03 19.49
N ARG A 393 21.29 3.92 19.58
CA ARG A 393 21.16 2.89 18.54
C ARG A 393 19.69 2.65 18.22
N LYS A 394 19.45 2.15 17.02
CA LYS A 394 18.14 1.64 16.60
C LYS A 394 17.77 0.43 17.43
N VAL A 395 16.68 0.52 18.17
CA VAL A 395 16.18 -0.57 19.01
C VAL A 395 15.20 -1.47 18.28
N PHE A 396 14.62 -1.06 17.14
CA PHE A 396 13.60 -1.85 16.44
C PHE A 396 12.43 -2.21 17.37
N ALA A 397 11.86 -1.20 18.03
CA ALA A 397 10.84 -1.38 19.05
C ALA A 397 9.57 -2.07 18.52
N ASP A 398 9.24 -1.87 17.25
CA ASP A 398 8.17 -2.58 16.52
C ASP A 398 8.43 -4.09 16.41
N GLU A 399 9.69 -4.53 16.33
CA GLU A 399 10.07 -5.95 16.37
C GLU A 399 10.14 -6.52 17.80
N GLN A 400 9.83 -5.75 18.83
CA GLN A 400 9.96 -6.18 20.23
C GLN A 400 8.67 -6.02 21.03
N PHE A 401 8.01 -4.86 20.92
CA PHE A 401 6.94 -4.42 21.82
C PHE A 401 5.75 -5.38 21.81
N PHE A 402 5.16 -5.65 20.65
CA PHE A 402 3.97 -6.51 20.54
C PHE A 402 4.26 -7.95 20.95
N ALA A 403 5.38 -8.50 20.50
CA ALA A 403 5.78 -9.86 20.83
C ALA A 403 6.09 -10.03 22.32
N THR A 404 6.75 -9.05 22.93
CA THR A 404 7.10 -9.10 24.35
C THR A 404 5.84 -9.03 25.23
N LEU A 405 4.86 -8.21 24.86
CA LEU A 405 3.55 -8.21 25.52
C LEU A 405 2.84 -9.57 25.39
N ASN A 406 2.85 -10.17 24.20
CA ASN A 406 2.08 -11.38 23.91
C ASN A 406 2.64 -12.68 24.51
N HIS A 407 3.95 -12.72 24.84
CA HIS A 407 4.65 -13.94 25.27
C HIS A 407 5.17 -13.87 26.71
N ASN A 408 4.72 -12.89 27.50
CA ASN A 408 4.94 -12.82 28.94
C ASN A 408 3.60 -12.82 29.70
N PRO A 409 2.76 -13.86 29.54
CA PRO A 409 1.38 -13.90 30.05
C PRO A 409 1.26 -13.74 31.57
N THR A 410 2.28 -14.16 32.32
CA THR A 410 2.32 -14.01 33.79
C THR A 410 2.51 -12.56 34.24
N VAL A 411 3.14 -11.73 33.42
CA VAL A 411 3.42 -10.31 33.70
C VAL A 411 2.40 -9.41 33.02
N PHE A 412 2.02 -9.75 31.79
CA PHE A 412 1.00 -9.09 30.99
C PHE A 412 -0.15 -10.07 30.73
N PRO A 413 -1.15 -10.14 31.64
CA PRO A 413 -2.26 -11.08 31.52
C PRO A 413 -3.29 -10.59 30.49
N ILE A 414 -2.89 -10.57 29.22
CA ILE A 414 -3.69 -10.08 28.11
C ILE A 414 -4.51 -11.26 27.54
N PRO A 415 -5.85 -11.14 27.40
CA PRO A 415 -6.65 -12.16 26.75
C PRO A 415 -6.15 -12.48 25.34
N GLY A 416 -5.98 -13.76 25.03
CA GLY A 416 -5.41 -14.29 23.78
C GLY A 416 -3.87 -14.35 23.77
N ALA A 417 -3.18 -14.02 24.86
CA ALA A 417 -1.72 -14.11 24.94
C ALA A 417 -1.24 -15.56 24.97
N TYR A 418 -0.10 -15.83 24.32
CA TYR A 418 0.38 -17.18 24.10
C TYR A 418 0.94 -17.81 25.39
N LEU A 419 0.55 -19.06 25.66
CA LEU A 419 0.98 -19.83 26.84
C LEU A 419 2.06 -20.88 26.54
N GLY A 420 2.32 -21.18 25.27
CA GLY A 420 3.18 -22.30 24.90
C GLY A 420 4.68 -22.09 25.14
N SER A 421 5.41 -23.21 25.12
CA SER A 421 6.86 -23.20 25.27
C SER A 421 7.52 -22.65 24.01
N ASN A 422 8.43 -21.70 24.18
CA ASN A 422 9.15 -21.01 23.11
C ASN A 422 10.26 -21.86 22.47
N SER A 423 10.02 -23.16 22.24
CA SER A 423 10.91 -24.05 21.48
C SER A 423 10.81 -23.71 20.00
N SER A 424 11.96 -23.32 19.43
CA SER A 424 12.15 -22.64 18.15
C SER A 424 11.77 -23.41 16.88
N GLU A 425 11.13 -24.57 16.97
CA GLU A 425 10.96 -25.47 15.81
C GLU A 425 9.51 -25.76 15.39
N LEU A 426 8.49 -25.47 16.22
CA LEU A 426 7.10 -25.89 15.92
C LEU A 426 6.13 -24.79 15.48
N LEU A 427 6.56 -23.53 15.53
CA LEU A 427 5.69 -22.43 15.17
C LEU A 427 5.97 -22.02 13.74
N ASN A 428 5.05 -22.27 12.80
CA ASN A 428 4.93 -21.55 11.54
C ASN A 428 3.95 -20.37 11.75
N PRO A 429 4.41 -19.23 12.31
CA PRO A 429 3.57 -18.33 13.09
C PRO A 429 3.44 -16.94 12.45
N LEU A 430 4.02 -16.75 11.26
CA LEU A 430 3.96 -15.51 10.51
C LEU A 430 2.72 -15.48 9.61
N ILE A 431 1.67 -16.23 9.95
CA ILE A 431 0.42 -16.28 9.18
C ILE A 431 -0.19 -14.90 8.95
N THR A 432 0.17 -13.91 9.78
CA THR A 432 -0.20 -12.52 9.55
C THR A 432 0.26 -12.07 8.16
N ARG A 433 1.56 -12.22 7.84
CA ARG A 433 2.17 -11.65 6.63
C ARG A 433 3.14 -12.65 5.98
N TRP A 434 2.88 -12.99 4.73
CA TRP A 434 3.85 -13.68 3.87
C TRP A 434 4.99 -12.74 3.55
N LYS A 435 6.23 -13.19 3.81
CA LYS A 435 7.47 -12.52 3.43
C LYS A 435 8.40 -13.59 2.86
N VAL A 436 9.21 -13.21 1.89
CA VAL A 436 10.32 -14.05 1.43
C VAL A 436 11.61 -13.36 1.80
N TRP A 437 12.39 -14.00 2.66
CA TRP A 437 13.71 -13.54 3.07
C TRP A 437 14.80 -14.27 2.30
N GLU A 438 15.90 -13.59 2.02
CA GLU A 438 17.01 -14.13 1.23
C GLU A 438 17.62 -15.39 1.86
N PHE A 439 17.58 -15.49 3.19
CA PHE A 439 18.11 -16.63 3.95
C PHE A 439 17.16 -17.84 4.03
N GLU A 440 15.94 -17.75 3.47
CA GLU A 440 14.97 -18.87 3.47
C GLU A 440 15.16 -19.82 2.29
N HIS A 441 16.14 -19.57 1.41
CA HIS A 441 16.40 -20.32 0.18
C HIS A 441 15.19 -20.44 -0.78
N LEU A 442 14.18 -19.59 -0.59
CA LEU A 442 13.04 -19.46 -1.48
C LEU A 442 13.35 -18.47 -2.61
N PRO A 443 12.98 -18.77 -3.87
CA PRO A 443 13.25 -17.87 -4.99
C PRO A 443 12.40 -16.61 -4.88
N CYS A 444 12.99 -15.43 -5.03
CA CYS A 444 12.24 -14.19 -5.19
C CYS A 444 11.67 -14.10 -6.62
N GLY A 445 10.35 -14.06 -6.76
CA GLY A 445 9.71 -14.15 -8.06
C GLY A 445 9.99 -12.99 -9.01
N SER A 446 10.31 -11.80 -8.49
CA SER A 446 10.79 -10.68 -9.31
C SER A 446 12.31 -10.71 -9.54
N GLY A 447 13.06 -11.48 -8.74
CA GLY A 447 14.52 -11.41 -8.67
C GLY A 447 15.08 -10.17 -7.95
N HIS A 448 14.23 -9.26 -7.46
CA HIS A 448 14.68 -8.03 -6.81
C HIS A 448 14.52 -8.07 -5.28
N TRP A 449 15.60 -7.72 -4.60
CA TRP A 449 15.69 -7.72 -3.14
C TRP A 449 15.91 -6.31 -2.60
N GLN A 450 15.31 -5.99 -1.46
CA GLN A 450 15.60 -4.77 -0.74
C GLN A 450 15.71 -5.08 0.75
N ARG A 451 16.92 -4.89 1.31
CA ARG A 451 17.23 -5.24 2.72
C ARG A 451 16.89 -6.70 3.03
N ASN A 452 17.30 -7.60 2.14
CA ASN A 452 17.13 -9.06 2.26
C ASN A 452 15.67 -9.55 2.24
N ILE A 453 14.70 -8.68 1.89
CA ILE A 453 13.29 -9.03 1.69
C ILE A 453 12.99 -8.91 0.20
N CYS A 454 12.38 -9.96 -0.37
CA CYS A 454 11.94 -9.99 -1.76
C CYS A 454 10.89 -8.91 -2.02
N MET A 455 11.02 -8.23 -3.14
CA MET A 455 9.95 -7.43 -3.73
C MET A 455 9.14 -8.39 -4.61
N LEU A 456 7.97 -8.82 -4.16
CA LEU A 456 7.21 -9.91 -4.76
C LEU A 456 6.84 -9.62 -6.23
N GLY A 457 6.92 -10.64 -7.08
CA GLY A 457 6.61 -10.55 -8.51
C GLY A 457 5.67 -11.66 -9.00
N MET A 458 5.43 -11.72 -10.31
CA MET A 458 4.47 -12.64 -10.94
C MET A 458 4.73 -14.11 -10.60
N ALA A 459 5.99 -14.52 -10.51
CA ALA A 459 6.37 -15.89 -10.17
C ALA A 459 6.15 -16.26 -8.68
N ASP A 460 5.79 -15.30 -7.83
CA ASP A 460 5.38 -15.55 -6.45
C ASP A 460 3.87 -15.81 -6.34
N LEU A 461 3.05 -15.40 -7.31
CA LEU A 461 1.59 -15.51 -7.18
C LEU A 461 1.07 -16.94 -6.94
N PRO A 462 1.57 -18.00 -7.60
CA PRO A 462 1.07 -19.35 -7.37
C PRO A 462 1.23 -19.83 -5.93
N ARG A 463 2.35 -19.48 -5.26
CA ARG A 463 2.57 -19.83 -3.84
C ARG A 463 1.77 -18.92 -2.90
N LEU A 464 1.68 -17.62 -3.21
CA LEU A 464 0.88 -16.68 -2.42
C LEU A 464 -0.60 -17.09 -2.37
N LYS A 465 -1.17 -17.45 -3.53
CA LYS A 465 -2.57 -17.89 -3.67
C LYS A 465 -2.90 -19.16 -2.87
N LYS A 466 -1.91 -20.04 -2.65
CA LYS A 466 -2.02 -21.29 -1.86
C LYS A 466 -1.65 -21.12 -0.39
N SER A 467 -0.95 -20.05 -0.03
CA SER A 467 -0.47 -19.85 1.33
C SER A 467 -1.61 -19.62 2.31
N GLY A 468 -1.43 -20.01 3.58
CA GLY A 468 -2.36 -19.74 4.69
C GLY A 468 -2.35 -18.29 5.21
N HIS A 469 -1.58 -17.39 4.59
CA HIS A 469 -1.30 -16.08 5.16
C HIS A 469 -2.43 -15.08 4.87
N LEU A 470 -2.57 -14.06 5.74
CA LEU A 470 -3.62 -13.03 5.62
C LEU A 470 -3.23 -11.94 4.61
N PHE A 471 -1.97 -11.51 4.62
CA PHE A 471 -1.41 -10.49 3.73
C PHE A 471 -0.05 -10.91 3.18
N ALA A 472 0.44 -10.20 2.17
CA ALA A 472 1.77 -10.40 1.62
C ALA A 472 2.58 -9.09 1.62
N ASN A 473 3.88 -9.21 1.87
CA ASN A 473 4.85 -8.13 1.87
C ASN A 473 6.11 -8.55 1.08
N LYS A 474 6.64 -7.74 0.16
CA LYS A 474 6.24 -6.39 -0.27
C LYS A 474 6.04 -6.31 -1.77
N PHE A 475 5.09 -5.48 -2.21
CA PHE A 475 4.89 -5.14 -3.62
C PHE A 475 5.37 -3.73 -3.92
N ILE A 476 6.12 -3.60 -5.01
CA ILE A 476 6.73 -2.34 -5.46
C ILE A 476 6.38 -2.17 -6.94
N PRO A 477 5.51 -1.21 -7.30
CA PRO A 477 5.04 -1.01 -8.69
C PRO A 477 6.17 -0.80 -9.69
N GLU A 478 7.30 -0.23 -9.27
CA GLU A 478 8.46 -0.05 -10.14
C GLU A 478 9.23 -1.34 -10.45
N VAL A 479 8.91 -2.44 -9.73
CA VAL A 479 9.59 -3.74 -9.87
C VAL A 479 8.77 -4.70 -10.73
N ASP A 480 7.52 -4.95 -10.33
CA ASP A 480 6.62 -5.84 -11.07
C ASP A 480 5.15 -5.43 -10.80
N PRO A 481 4.61 -4.44 -11.55
CA PRO A 481 3.26 -3.93 -11.32
C PRO A 481 2.19 -4.97 -11.68
N VAL A 482 2.47 -5.85 -12.64
CA VAL A 482 1.53 -6.88 -13.12
C VAL A 482 1.23 -7.88 -11.99
N ALA A 483 2.22 -8.18 -11.15
CA ALA A 483 2.02 -9.04 -9.98
C ALA A 483 0.97 -8.51 -9.01
N TYR A 484 0.99 -7.20 -8.76
CA TYR A 484 0.04 -6.54 -7.88
C TYR A 484 -1.36 -6.51 -8.52
N ASP A 485 -1.45 -6.17 -9.81
CA ASP A 485 -2.72 -6.15 -10.56
C ASP A 485 -3.40 -7.52 -10.58
N GLU A 486 -2.64 -8.59 -10.82
CA GLU A 486 -3.17 -9.96 -10.86
C GLU A 486 -3.60 -10.46 -9.46
N LEU A 487 -2.89 -10.05 -8.40
CA LEU A 487 -3.31 -10.36 -7.04
C LEU A 487 -4.60 -9.60 -6.68
N GLU A 488 -4.70 -8.31 -7.02
CA GLU A 488 -5.91 -7.52 -6.84
C GLU A 488 -7.10 -8.14 -7.59
N ARG A 489 -6.91 -8.49 -8.87
CA ARG A 489 -7.92 -9.19 -9.66
C ARG A 489 -8.35 -10.48 -8.96
N THR A 490 -7.39 -11.27 -8.45
CA THR A 490 -7.70 -12.53 -7.76
C THR A 490 -8.58 -12.30 -6.54
N ILE A 491 -8.28 -11.29 -5.71
CA ILE A 491 -9.09 -10.93 -4.54
C ILE A 491 -10.48 -10.45 -4.98
N ARG A 492 -10.56 -9.58 -5.98
CA ARG A 492 -11.83 -9.09 -6.53
C ARG A 492 -12.72 -10.22 -7.05
N ASP A 493 -12.15 -11.15 -7.81
CA ASP A 493 -12.86 -12.32 -8.34
C ASP A 493 -13.41 -13.23 -7.23
N ARG A 494 -12.72 -13.31 -6.08
CA ARG A 494 -13.22 -14.04 -4.91
C ARG A 494 -14.39 -13.31 -4.25
N VAL A 495 -14.27 -12.00 -4.06
CA VAL A 495 -15.34 -11.16 -3.51
C VAL A 495 -16.62 -11.24 -4.34
N ILE A 496 -16.49 -11.21 -5.68
CA ILE A 496 -17.64 -11.39 -6.59
C ILE A 496 -18.31 -12.74 -6.36
N ARG A 497 -17.54 -13.83 -6.33
CA ARG A 497 -18.10 -15.17 -6.10
C ARG A 497 -18.75 -15.32 -4.73
N GLU A 498 -18.15 -14.74 -3.69
CA GLU A 498 -18.75 -14.71 -2.35
C GLU A 498 -20.11 -14.00 -2.36
N ALA A 499 -20.20 -12.86 -3.07
CA ALA A 499 -21.44 -12.10 -3.19
C ALA A 499 -22.52 -12.83 -3.99
N GLU A 500 -22.14 -13.49 -5.09
CA GLU A 500 -23.04 -14.26 -5.96
C GLU A 500 -23.54 -15.55 -5.32
N THR A 501 -22.63 -16.29 -4.67
CA THR A 501 -22.95 -17.62 -4.12
C THR A 501 -23.42 -17.58 -2.68
N GLY A 502 -23.10 -16.53 -1.93
CA GLY A 502 -23.33 -16.46 -0.49
C GLY A 502 -22.50 -17.45 0.32
N HIS A 503 -21.36 -17.92 -0.22
CA HIS A 503 -20.45 -18.85 0.45
C HIS A 503 -19.00 -18.39 0.31
N LEU A 504 -18.16 -18.75 1.29
CA LEU A 504 -16.70 -18.58 1.20
C LEU A 504 -16.12 -19.37 0.01
N ASN A 505 -14.93 -18.97 -0.43
CA ASN A 505 -14.22 -19.70 -1.48
C ASN A 505 -14.05 -21.18 -1.11
N VAL A 506 -14.35 -22.09 -2.03
CA VAL A 506 -14.20 -23.55 -1.83
C VAL A 506 -12.79 -23.99 -1.44
N ASN A 507 -11.76 -23.24 -1.83
CA ASN A 507 -10.36 -23.51 -1.49
C ASN A 507 -9.90 -22.80 -0.21
N PHE A 508 -10.80 -22.07 0.46
CA PHE A 508 -10.51 -21.47 1.76
C PHE A 508 -10.95 -22.45 2.86
N HIS A 509 -9.98 -22.87 3.67
CA HIS A 509 -10.15 -23.86 4.73
C HIS A 509 -9.91 -23.21 6.09
N PRO A 510 -10.97 -22.77 6.82
CA PRO A 510 -10.84 -22.23 8.17
C PRO A 510 -10.13 -23.18 9.13
N GLU A 511 -10.20 -24.49 8.89
CA GLU A 511 -9.61 -25.55 9.69
C GLU A 511 -8.10 -25.37 9.81
N PHE A 512 -7.43 -24.87 8.76
CA PHE A 512 -6.00 -24.53 8.79
C PHE A 512 -5.66 -23.62 9.96
N TYR A 513 -6.47 -22.59 10.21
CA TYR A 513 -6.25 -21.61 11.28
C TYR A 513 -6.54 -22.22 12.65
N SER A 514 -7.64 -22.98 12.76
CA SER A 514 -7.99 -23.68 14.01
C SER A 514 -6.98 -24.76 14.42
N ALA A 515 -6.22 -25.30 13.47
CA ALA A 515 -5.25 -26.35 13.73
C ALA A 515 -3.93 -25.81 14.34
N LEU A 516 -3.62 -24.52 14.14
CA LEU A 516 -2.37 -23.91 14.60
C LEU A 516 -2.23 -24.01 16.12
N GLU A 517 -1.01 -24.23 16.63
CA GLU A 517 -0.77 -24.34 18.08
C GLU A 517 -1.24 -23.10 18.84
N ILE A 518 -0.99 -21.92 18.27
CA ILE A 518 -1.37 -20.64 18.88
C ILE A 518 -2.89 -20.49 19.06
N SER A 519 -3.73 -21.16 18.26
CA SER A 519 -5.21 -21.14 18.43
C SER A 519 -5.68 -21.95 19.64
N LYS A 520 -4.82 -22.79 20.21
CA LYS A 520 -5.15 -23.71 21.32
C LYS A 520 -4.43 -23.37 22.61
N ASN A 521 -3.29 -22.72 22.54
CA ASN A 521 -2.38 -22.53 23.67
C ASN A 521 -2.24 -21.05 24.05
N HIS A 522 -3.29 -20.47 24.62
CA HIS A 522 -3.37 -19.06 25.00
C HIS A 522 -4.23 -18.84 26.26
N ILE A 523 -4.07 -17.67 26.91
CA ILE A 523 -4.97 -17.18 27.98
C ILE A 523 -6.33 -16.87 27.37
#